data_AF-A0A238ZWT1-F1
#
_entry.id   AF-A0A238ZWT1-F1
#
_cell.length_a   1.000
_cell.length_b   1.000
_cell.length_c   1.000
_cell.angle_alpha   90.00
_cell.angle_beta   90.00
_cell.angle_gamma   90.00
#
_symmetry.space_group_name_H-M   'P 1'
#
loop_
_entity.id
_entity.type
_entity.pdbx_description
1 polymer ?
#
loop_
_entity_poly.entity_id
_entity_poly.type
_entity_poly.pdbx_seq_one_letter_code
_entity_poly.pdbx_strand_id
1 'polypeptide(L)'
;MKKLFFVLTLFVNTMCFGQIYTQWGITNATKVASGNIGIGQDNPIAKLEVIGDISSNWINQRIGFDTKDNFTNATGTIANYGMSLTNNTAKQPIVSHSGYFGMEFLTLGKSRVKIDVDGNVGIGSTNPDEKLTVKGKIHAEEVIVDLAIPADYVFEKYYTGKSSLKSDYVMLTLAEIEQFAKENNHLPNVPSAQEIKDKGLQLGEMSNILLQKIEELTLYIIEQNKKIEALEAKVYQ
;
A
#
# COMPACT_ATOMS: atom_id res chain seq x y z
N MET A 1 -49.17 -72.16 -50.15
CA MET A 1 -49.28 -71.20 -51.29
C MET A 1 -49.05 -69.77 -50.78
N LYS A 2 -48.66 -68.85 -51.67
CA LYS A 2 -48.61 -67.36 -51.60
C LYS A 2 -49.45 -66.72 -50.46
N LYS A 3 -49.07 -65.66 -49.73
CA LYS A 3 -48.26 -64.43 -50.02
C LYS A 3 -47.42 -64.00 -48.76
N LEU A 4 -46.35 -63.18 -48.75
CA LEU A 4 -46.02 -61.85 -49.32
C LEU A 4 -46.86 -60.69 -48.68
N PHE A 5 -46.33 -59.60 -48.09
CA PHE A 5 -44.96 -59.19 -47.64
C PHE A 5 -45.04 -57.92 -46.74
N PHE A 6 -43.93 -57.50 -46.06
CA PHE A 6 -43.77 -56.26 -45.25
C PHE A 6 -44.69 -56.16 -43.99
N VAL A 7 -44.36 -55.52 -42.85
CA VAL A 7 -43.14 -54.88 -42.27
C VAL A 7 -42.92 -55.50 -40.86
N LEU A 8 -41.91 -55.27 -40.00
CA LEU A 8 -40.74 -54.38 -39.92
C LEU A 8 -39.61 -55.12 -39.16
N THR A 9 -38.35 -54.70 -39.33
CA THR A 9 -37.17 -55.35 -38.73
C THR A 9 -37.01 -55.06 -37.24
N LEU A 10 -37.12 -56.08 -36.39
CA LEU A 10 -36.76 -55.99 -34.97
C LEU A 10 -35.23 -56.04 -34.80
N PHE A 11 -34.54 -54.95 -35.14
CA PHE A 11 -33.10 -54.83 -34.90
C PHE A 11 -32.84 -54.58 -33.41
N VAL A 12 -32.69 -55.67 -32.64
CA VAL A 12 -32.07 -55.64 -31.31
C VAL A 12 -30.58 -55.39 -31.49
N ASN A 13 -30.24 -54.16 -31.90
CA ASN A 13 -28.88 -53.68 -31.80
C ASN A 13 -28.74 -53.10 -30.40
N THR A 14 -28.23 -53.92 -29.48
CA THR A 14 -27.78 -53.47 -28.17
C THR A 14 -26.58 -52.56 -28.37
N MET A 15 -26.83 -51.30 -28.75
CA MET A 15 -25.91 -50.22 -28.43
C MET A 15 -25.77 -50.26 -26.93
N CYS A 16 -24.64 -50.81 -26.49
CA CYS A 16 -24.31 -50.95 -25.09
C CYS A 16 -24.52 -49.59 -24.44
N PHE A 17 -25.36 -49.54 -23.40
CA PHE A 17 -25.21 -48.50 -22.39
C PHE A 17 -23.87 -48.76 -21.71
N GLY A 18 -22.80 -48.36 -22.40
CA GLY A 18 -21.51 -48.11 -21.81
C GLY A 18 -21.75 -47.02 -20.79
N GLN A 19 -22.03 -47.44 -19.55
CA GLN A 19 -21.93 -46.58 -18.40
C GLN A 19 -20.47 -46.16 -18.33
N ILE A 20 -20.16 -45.06 -19.01
CA ILE A 20 -18.98 -44.28 -18.71
C ILE A 20 -19.24 -43.78 -17.30
N TYR A 21 -18.74 -44.53 -16.31
CA TYR A 21 -18.67 -44.11 -14.92
C TYR A 21 -17.67 -42.95 -14.83
N THR A 22 -18.04 -41.80 -15.38
CA THR A 22 -17.46 -40.53 -14.94
C THR A 22 -17.79 -40.40 -13.46
N GLN A 23 -16.80 -40.01 -12.66
CA GLN A 23 -16.82 -40.15 -11.20
C GLN A 23 -17.72 -39.10 -10.48
N TRP A 24 -18.76 -38.61 -11.16
CA TRP A 24 -19.41 -37.32 -10.89
C TRP A 24 -20.95 -37.38 -10.95
N GLY A 25 -21.53 -38.42 -10.36
CA GLY A 25 -22.98 -38.61 -10.30
C GLY A 25 -23.70 -37.81 -9.22
N ILE A 26 -23.88 -36.48 -9.40
CA ILE A 26 -25.05 -35.75 -8.88
C ILE A 26 -25.45 -34.61 -9.85
N THR A 27 -26.62 -34.76 -10.49
CA THR A 27 -27.51 -33.77 -11.16
C THR A 27 -26.98 -32.70 -12.13
N ASN A 28 -25.77 -32.14 -12.03
CA ASN A 28 -25.27 -31.01 -12.85
C ASN A 28 -23.96 -31.30 -13.61
N ALA A 29 -23.80 -32.53 -14.13
CA ALA A 29 -22.54 -33.00 -14.73
C ALA A 29 -22.30 -32.50 -16.17
N THR A 30 -21.61 -31.36 -16.29
CA THR A 30 -20.77 -30.94 -17.46
C THR A 30 -21.28 -31.31 -18.86
N LYS A 31 -22.18 -30.49 -19.42
CA LYS A 31 -22.55 -30.55 -20.84
C LYS A 31 -21.41 -30.01 -21.71
N VAL A 32 -20.75 -30.88 -22.48
CA VAL A 32 -19.70 -30.47 -23.44
C VAL A 32 -20.35 -29.94 -24.73
N ALA A 33 -20.88 -28.72 -24.67
CA ALA A 33 -21.43 -28.04 -25.83
C ALA A 33 -20.29 -27.51 -26.71
N SER A 34 -20.14 -28.04 -27.94
CA SER A 34 -19.17 -27.55 -28.93
C SER A 34 -17.70 -27.50 -28.44
N GLY A 35 -17.34 -28.36 -27.49
CA GLY A 35 -16.01 -28.35 -26.86
C GLY A 35 -15.77 -27.19 -25.88
N ASN A 36 -16.83 -26.59 -25.34
CA ASN A 36 -16.83 -25.75 -24.14
C ASN A 36 -17.35 -26.57 -22.94
N ILE A 37 -16.90 -26.25 -21.72
CA ILE A 37 -17.36 -26.90 -20.49
C ILE A 37 -18.16 -25.89 -19.66
N GLY A 38 -19.43 -26.19 -19.41
CA GLY A 38 -20.28 -25.45 -18.48
C GLY A 38 -20.43 -26.19 -17.14
N ILE A 39 -20.29 -25.48 -16.02
CA ILE A 39 -20.62 -25.95 -14.67
C ILE A 39 -21.68 -25.01 -14.10
N GLY A 40 -22.89 -25.52 -13.88
CA GLY A 40 -24.05 -24.69 -13.54
C GLY A 40 -24.57 -23.81 -14.70
N GLN A 41 -24.07 -24.01 -15.92
CA GLN A 41 -24.38 -23.23 -17.12
C GLN A 41 -24.68 -24.16 -18.31
N ASP A 42 -25.85 -24.01 -18.93
CA ASP A 42 -26.32 -24.91 -19.99
C ASP A 42 -25.77 -24.58 -21.38
N ASN A 43 -25.42 -23.32 -21.64
CA ASN A 43 -24.94 -22.85 -22.95
C ASN A 43 -23.67 -21.99 -22.79
N PRO A 44 -22.54 -22.60 -22.36
CA PRO A 44 -21.31 -21.87 -22.06
C PRO A 44 -20.73 -21.17 -23.31
N ILE A 45 -20.54 -19.86 -23.23
CA ILE A 45 -19.93 -19.04 -24.28
C ILE A 45 -18.40 -19.07 -24.21
N ALA A 46 -17.83 -19.29 -23.02
CA ALA A 46 -16.40 -19.48 -22.81
C ALA A 46 -15.97 -20.96 -22.85
N LYS A 47 -14.67 -21.23 -23.06
CA LYS A 47 -14.13 -22.61 -23.09
C LYS A 47 -14.31 -23.37 -21.76
N LEU A 48 -14.26 -22.64 -20.65
CA LEU A 48 -14.73 -23.06 -19.34
C LEU A 48 -15.59 -21.91 -18.78
N GLU A 49 -16.80 -22.21 -18.34
CA GLU A 49 -17.71 -21.26 -17.73
C GLU A 49 -18.35 -21.89 -16.49
N VAL A 50 -18.32 -21.17 -15.37
CA VAL A 50 -18.78 -21.66 -14.06
C VAL A 50 -19.73 -20.62 -13.46
N ILE A 51 -20.95 -21.04 -13.13
CA ILE A 51 -21.89 -20.25 -12.34
C ILE A 51 -21.81 -20.77 -10.90
N GLY A 52 -21.02 -20.08 -10.07
CA GLY A 52 -20.69 -20.46 -8.70
C GLY A 52 -19.19 -20.37 -8.42
N ASP A 53 -18.79 -20.70 -7.20
CA ASP A 53 -17.40 -20.62 -6.76
C ASP A 53 -16.53 -21.74 -7.37
N ILE A 54 -15.27 -21.40 -7.70
CA ILE A 54 -14.24 -22.38 -8.07
C ILE A 54 -13.33 -22.60 -6.86
N SER A 55 -13.41 -23.79 -6.27
CA SER A 55 -12.60 -24.19 -5.12
C SER A 55 -11.76 -25.43 -5.44
N SER A 56 -10.57 -25.49 -4.85
CA SER A 56 -9.75 -26.70 -4.79
C SER A 56 -9.33 -26.98 -3.34
N ASN A 57 -9.01 -28.23 -3.04
CA ASN A 57 -8.82 -28.73 -1.67
C ASN A 57 -7.56 -29.61 -1.56
N TRP A 58 -6.42 -29.08 -2.01
CA TRP A 58 -5.10 -29.74 -2.00
C TRP A 58 -3.99 -28.72 -1.74
N ILE A 59 -2.76 -29.19 -1.48
CA ILE A 59 -1.58 -28.31 -1.34
C ILE A 59 -1.12 -27.79 -2.72
N ASN A 60 -0.55 -26.57 -2.75
CA ASN A 60 -0.01 -25.92 -3.96
C ASN A 60 -1.03 -25.76 -5.12
N GLN A 61 -2.21 -25.25 -4.78
CA GLN A 61 -3.29 -24.95 -5.75
C GLN A 61 -2.85 -23.92 -6.79
N ARG A 62 -3.34 -24.04 -8.03
CA ARG A 62 -2.91 -23.19 -9.15
C ARG A 62 -3.97 -22.19 -9.64
N ILE A 63 -5.24 -22.44 -9.34
CA ILE A 63 -6.38 -21.52 -9.32
C ILE A 63 -7.52 -22.27 -8.63
N GLY A 64 -8.25 -21.56 -7.76
CA GLY A 64 -9.18 -22.15 -6.80
C GLY A 64 -8.68 -21.89 -5.37
N PHE A 65 -9.61 -21.58 -4.48
CA PHE A 65 -9.34 -21.21 -3.08
C PHE A 65 -10.33 -21.97 -2.17
N ASP A 66 -9.99 -22.26 -0.92
CA ASP A 66 -10.97 -22.86 0.00
C ASP A 66 -12.00 -21.78 0.38
N THR A 67 -13.26 -21.99 -0.02
CA THR A 67 -14.35 -21.05 0.28
C THR A 67 -14.79 -21.10 1.74
N LYS A 68 -14.31 -22.07 2.52
CA LYS A 68 -14.52 -22.14 3.98
C LYS A 68 -13.52 -21.29 4.76
N ASP A 69 -12.32 -21.11 4.23
CA ASP A 69 -11.28 -20.25 4.80
C ASP A 69 -11.47 -18.82 4.26
N ASN A 70 -12.45 -18.11 4.82
CA ASN A 70 -12.89 -16.80 4.36
C ASN A 70 -12.97 -15.77 5.49
N PHE A 71 -13.02 -14.50 5.10
CA PHE A 71 -13.34 -13.39 5.99
C PHE A 71 -14.41 -12.49 5.35
N THR A 72 -15.19 -11.83 6.19
CA THR A 72 -16.20 -10.85 5.78
C THR A 72 -15.71 -9.46 6.12
N ASN A 73 -15.66 -8.58 5.12
CA ASN A 73 -15.38 -7.16 5.27
C ASN A 73 -16.67 -6.34 5.03
N ALA A 74 -16.56 -5.01 4.96
CA ALA A 74 -17.71 -4.13 4.73
C ALA A 74 -18.32 -4.23 3.31
N THR A 75 -17.68 -4.95 2.36
CA THR A 75 -18.09 -5.06 0.96
C THR A 75 -18.52 -6.47 0.53
N GLY A 76 -18.26 -7.49 1.36
CA GLY A 76 -18.70 -8.88 1.13
C GLY A 76 -17.82 -9.90 1.86
N THR A 77 -17.95 -11.17 1.48
CA THR A 77 -17.09 -12.26 1.94
C THR A 77 -16.08 -12.63 0.85
N ILE A 78 -14.82 -12.85 1.23
CA ILE A 78 -13.72 -13.22 0.33
C ILE A 78 -12.93 -14.36 0.99
N ALA A 79 -12.50 -15.36 0.21
CA ALA A 79 -11.52 -16.35 0.69
C ALA A 79 -10.22 -15.67 1.17
N ASN A 80 -9.47 -16.28 2.09
CA ASN A 80 -8.34 -15.64 2.77
C ASN A 80 -7.11 -15.37 1.89
N TYR A 81 -7.01 -16.01 0.71
CA TYR A 81 -5.88 -15.88 -0.24
C TYR A 81 -6.36 -15.78 -1.69
N GLY A 82 -7.48 -15.07 -1.91
CA GLY A 82 -8.30 -15.17 -3.12
C GLY A 82 -8.40 -13.89 -3.94
N MET A 83 -9.17 -14.00 -5.02
CA MET A 83 -9.62 -12.89 -5.86
C MET A 83 -11.14 -12.96 -5.96
N SER A 84 -11.85 -11.85 -5.77
CA SER A 84 -13.31 -11.80 -5.84
C SER A 84 -13.82 -10.49 -6.45
N LEU A 85 -14.90 -10.57 -7.22
CA LEU A 85 -15.63 -9.40 -7.69
C LEU A 85 -16.57 -8.92 -6.56
N THR A 86 -16.26 -7.75 -6.01
CA THR A 86 -16.97 -7.17 -4.86
C THR A 86 -17.38 -5.73 -5.17
N ASN A 87 -18.31 -5.15 -4.42
CA ASN A 87 -18.73 -3.77 -4.64
C ASN A 87 -18.04 -2.84 -3.63
N ASN A 88 -17.36 -1.79 -4.10
CA ASN A 88 -16.78 -0.79 -3.20
C ASN A 88 -17.86 0.00 -2.43
N THR A 89 -17.47 0.88 -1.51
CA THR A 89 -18.39 1.72 -0.71
C THR A 89 -19.34 2.58 -1.57
N ALA A 90 -18.92 2.94 -2.80
CA ALA A 90 -19.73 3.64 -3.80
C ALA A 90 -20.56 2.70 -4.72
N LYS A 91 -20.70 1.42 -4.32
CA LYS A 91 -21.42 0.35 -5.03
C LYS A 91 -20.91 0.04 -6.44
N GLN A 92 -19.64 0.34 -6.73
CA GLN A 92 -19.01 0.02 -8.01
C GLN A 92 -18.28 -1.33 -7.95
N PRO A 93 -18.38 -2.18 -8.98
CA PRO A 93 -17.71 -3.48 -9.00
C PRO A 93 -16.18 -3.32 -9.11
N ILE A 94 -15.45 -3.99 -8.22
CA ILE A 94 -13.99 -4.00 -8.14
C ILE A 94 -13.47 -5.44 -7.94
N VAL A 95 -12.28 -5.73 -8.47
CA VAL A 95 -11.57 -6.99 -8.20
C VAL A 95 -10.76 -6.83 -6.92
N SER A 96 -11.32 -7.32 -5.81
CA SER A 96 -10.64 -7.37 -4.52
C SER A 96 -9.71 -8.59 -4.45
N HIS A 97 -8.52 -8.36 -3.90
CA HIS A 97 -7.53 -9.41 -3.62
C HIS A 97 -7.38 -9.53 -2.10
N SER A 98 -7.02 -10.72 -1.62
CA SER A 98 -6.81 -10.98 -0.19
C SER A 98 -5.54 -11.81 0.06
N GLY A 99 -4.96 -11.59 1.23
CA GLY A 99 -3.86 -12.40 1.76
C GLY A 99 -3.83 -12.26 3.28
N TYR A 100 -4.33 -13.28 3.98
CA TYR A 100 -4.55 -13.26 5.43
C TYR A 100 -3.25 -13.13 6.25
N PHE A 101 -2.15 -13.70 5.77
CA PHE A 101 -0.79 -13.43 6.27
C PHE A 101 0.02 -12.48 5.35
N GLY A 102 -0.66 -11.54 4.70
CA GLY A 102 -0.10 -10.60 3.75
C GLY A 102 -0.11 -11.10 2.29
N MET A 103 0.38 -10.25 1.39
CA MET A 103 0.48 -10.49 -0.06
C MET A 103 1.87 -10.16 -0.57
N GLU A 104 2.43 -10.95 -1.49
CA GLU A 104 3.77 -10.72 -2.04
C GLU A 104 3.81 -10.79 -3.58
N PHE A 105 4.48 -9.81 -4.18
CA PHE A 105 4.78 -9.75 -5.61
C PHE A 105 6.23 -10.19 -5.85
N LEU A 106 6.42 -11.32 -6.56
CA LEU A 106 7.72 -11.94 -6.74
C LEU A 106 8.25 -11.81 -8.17
N THR A 107 9.56 -11.60 -8.33
CA THR A 107 10.27 -11.83 -9.61
C THR A 107 11.55 -12.62 -9.41
N LEU A 108 11.73 -13.67 -10.22
CA LEU A 108 12.80 -14.67 -10.09
C LEU A 108 12.83 -15.32 -8.69
N GLY A 109 11.65 -15.66 -8.15
CA GLY A 109 11.49 -16.29 -6.83
C GLY A 109 11.81 -15.39 -5.63
N LYS A 110 12.04 -14.09 -5.84
CA LYS A 110 12.32 -13.12 -4.77
C LYS A 110 11.19 -12.11 -4.64
N SER A 111 10.75 -11.88 -3.40
CA SER A 111 9.80 -10.83 -3.04
C SER A 111 10.33 -9.45 -3.44
N ARG A 112 9.46 -8.59 -4.00
CA ARG A 112 9.80 -7.24 -4.50
C ARG A 112 8.93 -6.17 -3.88
N VAL A 113 7.63 -6.43 -3.83
CA VAL A 113 6.66 -5.63 -3.08
C VAL A 113 5.90 -6.60 -2.18
N LYS A 114 5.80 -6.27 -0.91
CA LYS A 114 5.05 -7.01 0.10
C LYS A 114 4.04 -6.09 0.76
N ILE A 115 2.87 -6.62 1.05
CA ILE A 115 1.95 -6.11 2.08
C ILE A 115 2.00 -7.13 3.21
N ASP A 116 2.33 -6.72 4.43
CA ASP A 116 2.36 -7.61 5.59
C ASP A 116 0.96 -7.80 6.24
N VAL A 117 0.92 -8.48 7.38
CA VAL A 117 -0.34 -8.73 8.12
C VAL A 117 -0.90 -7.46 8.79
N ASP A 118 -0.05 -6.46 9.06
CA ASP A 118 -0.41 -5.17 9.64
C ASP A 118 -0.75 -4.11 8.56
N GLY A 119 -0.74 -4.51 7.28
CA GLY A 119 -1.07 -3.68 6.13
C GLY A 119 0.04 -2.68 5.73
N ASN A 120 1.27 -2.91 6.15
CA ASN A 120 2.44 -2.09 5.78
C ASN A 120 3.02 -2.54 4.43
N VAL A 121 3.47 -1.58 3.60
CA VAL A 121 4.02 -1.86 2.28
C VAL A 121 5.55 -1.90 2.32
N GLY A 122 6.15 -3.08 2.11
CA GLY A 122 7.59 -3.25 1.94
C GLY A 122 7.99 -3.28 0.46
N ILE A 123 8.79 -2.32 -0.02
CA ILE A 123 9.42 -2.36 -1.35
C ILE A 123 10.89 -2.74 -1.18
N GLY A 124 11.27 -3.94 -1.61
CA GLY A 124 12.59 -4.52 -1.38
C GLY A 124 12.87 -4.94 0.08
N SER A 125 11.96 -4.66 1.03
CA SER A 125 11.98 -5.23 2.37
C SER A 125 10.91 -6.31 2.52
N THR A 126 11.25 -7.41 3.21
CA THR A 126 10.30 -8.43 3.66
C THR A 126 9.68 -8.10 5.03
N ASN A 127 10.27 -7.13 5.72
CA ASN A 127 9.92 -6.68 7.05
C ASN A 127 9.81 -5.14 6.95
N PRO A 128 8.66 -4.58 6.56
CA PRO A 128 8.42 -3.16 6.70
C PRO A 128 8.30 -2.80 8.19
N ASP A 129 8.84 -1.64 8.53
CA ASP A 129 8.82 -0.99 9.86
C ASP A 129 7.86 0.20 9.89
N GLU A 130 7.48 0.72 8.73
CA GLU A 130 6.57 1.83 8.52
C GLU A 130 5.50 1.49 7.49
N LYS A 131 4.46 2.31 7.37
CA LYS A 131 3.36 2.07 6.40
C LYS A 131 3.86 1.97 4.95
N LEU A 132 5.00 2.57 4.62
CA LEU A 132 5.74 2.34 3.38
C LEU A 132 7.26 2.31 3.65
N THR A 133 7.85 1.11 3.70
CA THR A 133 9.31 0.92 3.86
C THR A 133 9.96 0.60 2.51
N VAL A 134 10.84 1.47 2.02
CA VAL A 134 11.58 1.26 0.76
C VAL A 134 13.05 0.96 1.03
N LYS A 135 13.47 -0.29 0.80
CA LYS A 135 14.87 -0.74 0.96
C LYS A 135 15.69 -0.44 -0.31
N GLY A 136 15.83 0.84 -0.63
CA GLY A 136 16.54 1.31 -1.82
C GLY A 136 16.54 2.82 -1.96
N LYS A 137 16.88 3.31 -3.16
CA LYS A 137 16.71 4.73 -3.51
C LYS A 137 15.32 4.94 -4.10
N ILE A 138 14.64 5.99 -3.66
CA ILE A 138 13.45 6.53 -4.33
C ILE A 138 13.94 7.58 -5.35
N HIS A 139 13.35 7.59 -6.54
CA HIS A 139 13.53 8.65 -7.53
C HIS A 139 12.14 9.19 -7.85
N ALA A 140 11.91 10.46 -7.49
CA ALA A 140 10.65 11.17 -7.63
C ALA A 140 10.93 12.57 -8.19
N GLU A 141 9.95 13.12 -8.90
CA GLU A 141 10.03 14.48 -9.47
C GLU A 141 9.75 15.55 -8.41
N GLU A 142 8.81 15.28 -7.50
CA GLU A 142 8.47 16.11 -6.34
C GLU A 142 8.07 15.22 -5.16
N VAL A 143 8.21 15.72 -3.92
CA VAL A 143 7.74 15.07 -2.69
C VAL A 143 7.07 16.13 -1.81
N ILE A 144 5.75 16.03 -1.65
CA ILE A 144 4.98 16.83 -0.70
C ILE A 144 5.07 16.18 0.68
N VAL A 145 5.30 16.97 1.73
CA VAL A 145 5.37 16.51 3.12
C VAL A 145 4.50 17.41 3.99
N ASP A 146 3.41 16.86 4.51
CA ASP A 146 2.52 17.58 5.42
C ASP A 146 3.18 17.81 6.78
N LEU A 147 3.10 19.04 7.29
CA LEU A 147 3.65 19.45 8.59
C LEU A 147 2.54 19.96 9.50
N ALA A 148 2.55 19.53 10.76
CA ALA A 148 1.55 19.96 11.74
C ALA A 148 1.67 21.45 12.13
N ILE A 149 2.90 22.00 12.13
CA ILE A 149 3.20 23.40 12.43
C ILE A 149 4.39 23.85 11.55
N PRO A 150 4.22 24.79 10.59
CA PRO A 150 5.33 25.37 9.84
C PRO A 150 6.15 26.37 10.68
N ALA A 151 7.38 26.67 10.27
CA ALA A 151 8.37 27.40 11.09
C ALA A 151 8.17 28.93 11.25
N ASP A 152 7.16 29.53 10.61
CA ASP A 152 6.83 30.98 10.55
C ASP A 152 6.44 31.61 11.92
N TYR A 153 6.82 30.96 13.02
CA TYR A 153 6.67 31.44 14.39
C TYR A 153 7.86 32.30 14.86
N VAL A 154 9.01 32.26 14.19
CA VAL A 154 10.21 32.96 14.67
C VAL A 154 10.06 34.48 14.50
N PHE A 155 9.67 34.93 13.30
CA PHE A 155 9.37 36.35 13.08
C PHE A 155 8.16 36.84 13.89
N GLU A 156 7.08 36.06 13.96
CA GLU A 156 5.88 36.40 14.77
C GLU A 156 6.27 36.65 16.24
N LYS A 157 7.07 35.74 16.82
CA LYS A 157 7.59 35.84 18.19
C LYS A 157 8.49 37.06 18.39
N TYR A 158 9.41 37.33 17.46
CA TYR A 158 10.37 38.43 17.60
C TYR A 158 9.68 39.80 17.53
N TYR A 159 8.77 40.00 16.57
CA TYR A 159 8.13 41.31 16.37
C TYR A 159 6.90 41.57 17.25
N THR A 160 6.19 40.54 17.74
CA THR A 160 4.98 40.71 18.56
C THR A 160 5.15 40.25 20.02
N GLY A 161 6.26 39.58 20.36
CA GLY A 161 6.51 38.95 21.66
C GLY A 161 5.78 37.61 21.87
N LYS A 162 4.91 37.18 20.93
CA LYS A 162 4.12 35.94 21.00
C LYS A 162 4.15 35.24 19.66
N SER A 163 3.86 33.93 19.66
CA SER A 163 3.46 33.25 18.44
C SER A 163 2.15 32.50 18.67
N SER A 164 1.28 32.53 17.67
CA SER A 164 0.04 31.75 17.58
C SER A 164 0.31 30.31 17.14
N LEU A 165 1.32 30.10 16.29
CA LEU A 165 1.79 28.79 15.85
C LEU A 165 2.58 28.04 16.93
N LYS A 166 3.45 28.73 17.68
CA LYS A 166 4.31 28.12 18.71
C LYS A 166 4.58 29.05 19.90
N SER A 167 3.66 29.05 20.86
CA SER A 167 3.67 30.00 22.00
C SER A 167 4.86 29.86 22.95
N ASP A 168 5.37 28.63 23.11
CA ASP A 168 6.53 28.24 23.92
C ASP A 168 7.88 28.54 23.25
N TYR A 169 7.90 28.94 21.97
CA TYR A 169 9.15 29.26 21.28
C TYR A 169 9.91 30.40 21.97
N VAL A 170 11.21 30.18 22.17
CA VAL A 170 12.19 31.14 22.66
C VAL A 170 13.34 31.16 21.67
N MET A 171 13.62 32.34 21.11
CA MET A 171 14.86 32.61 20.40
C MET A 171 15.97 32.80 21.44
N LEU A 172 17.03 32.00 21.33
CA LEU A 172 18.21 32.09 22.21
C LEU A 172 19.02 33.36 21.89
N THR A 173 20.06 33.62 22.68
CA THR A 173 21.12 34.57 22.33
C THR A 173 22.29 33.89 21.63
N LEU A 174 23.12 34.66 20.91
CA LEU A 174 24.34 34.15 20.29
C LEU A 174 25.32 33.52 21.30
N ALA A 175 25.34 34.00 22.55
CA ALA A 175 26.20 33.44 23.60
C ALA A 175 25.72 32.05 24.06
N GLU A 176 24.41 31.85 24.19
CA GLU A 176 23.83 30.54 24.52
C GLU A 176 24.00 29.54 23.36
N ILE A 177 23.87 30.01 22.10
CA ILE A 177 24.16 29.19 20.92
C ILE A 177 25.65 28.83 20.87
N GLU A 178 26.56 29.77 21.14
CA GLU A 178 28.00 29.51 21.18
C GLU A 178 28.37 28.49 22.27
N GLN A 179 27.78 28.61 23.48
CA GLN A 179 27.97 27.63 24.54
C GLN A 179 27.44 26.25 24.14
N PHE A 180 26.19 26.16 23.68
CA PHE A 180 25.59 24.89 23.26
C PHE A 180 26.41 24.22 22.13
N ALA A 181 26.88 25.00 21.15
CA ALA A 181 27.68 24.48 20.04
C ALA A 181 29.06 23.98 20.49
N LYS A 182 29.70 24.62 21.48
CA LYS A 182 30.96 24.13 22.08
C LYS A 182 30.79 22.83 22.86
N GLU A 183 29.65 22.67 23.55
CA GLU A 183 29.36 21.50 24.36
C GLU A 183 28.89 20.30 23.50
N ASN A 184 28.04 20.55 22.50
CA ASN A 184 27.32 19.50 21.77
C ASN A 184 27.81 19.30 20.32
N ASN A 185 28.61 20.22 19.77
CA ASN A 185 29.14 20.19 18.40
C ASN A 185 28.05 20.21 17.28
N HIS A 186 26.83 20.62 17.61
CA HIS A 186 25.75 20.92 16.65
C HIS A 186 24.91 22.11 17.14
N LEU A 187 23.97 22.59 16.31
CA LEU A 187 23.08 23.69 16.67
C LEU A 187 21.91 23.22 17.55
N PRO A 188 21.37 24.10 18.43
CA PRO A 188 20.17 23.79 19.21
C PRO A 188 18.98 23.40 18.32
N ASN A 189 18.25 22.37 18.74
CA ASN A 189 17.12 21.74 18.02
C ASN A 189 17.45 21.04 16.69
N VAL A 190 18.71 21.08 16.20
CA VAL A 190 19.13 20.23 15.08
C VAL A 190 19.55 18.87 15.64
N PRO A 191 19.01 17.73 15.16
CA PRO A 191 19.40 16.41 15.65
C PRO A 191 20.87 16.11 15.37
N SER A 192 21.52 15.40 16.29
CA SER A 192 22.94 15.09 16.19
C SER A 192 23.24 14.09 15.08
N ALA A 193 24.49 14.05 14.59
CA ALA A 193 24.92 13.11 13.56
C ALA A 193 24.78 11.63 13.99
N GLN A 194 24.83 11.34 15.29
CA GLN A 194 24.60 9.99 15.82
C GLN A 194 23.10 9.65 15.86
N GLU A 195 22.22 10.59 16.20
CA GLU A 195 20.77 10.36 16.12
C GLU A 195 20.28 10.18 14.70
N ILE A 196 20.78 10.98 13.74
CA ILE A 196 20.45 10.83 12.31
C ILE A 196 20.90 9.46 11.79
N LYS A 197 22.00 8.92 12.31
CA LYS A 197 22.53 7.59 11.96
C LYS A 197 21.72 6.44 12.59
N ASP A 198 21.21 6.62 13.80
CA ASP A 198 20.50 5.57 14.54
C ASP A 198 18.98 5.55 14.26
N LYS A 199 18.37 6.71 13.99
CA LYS A 199 16.92 6.90 13.76
C LYS A 199 16.57 7.23 12.30
N GLY A 200 17.56 7.57 11.47
CA GLY A 200 17.34 8.13 10.13
C GLY A 200 17.11 9.65 10.15
N LEU A 201 16.86 10.23 8.97
CA LEU A 201 16.59 11.66 8.80
C LEU A 201 15.11 11.90 8.44
N GLN A 202 14.35 12.47 9.38
CA GLN A 202 12.97 12.89 9.15
C GLN A 202 12.95 14.18 8.32
N LEU A 203 12.74 14.04 7.00
CA LEU A 203 12.87 15.14 6.03
C LEU A 203 11.98 16.34 6.33
N GLY A 204 10.72 16.11 6.73
CA GLY A 204 9.78 17.18 7.08
C GLY A 204 10.24 17.99 8.28
N GLU A 205 10.55 17.31 9.40
CA GLU A 205 11.02 17.96 10.62
C GLU A 205 12.34 18.71 10.38
N MET A 206 13.30 18.10 9.68
CA MET A 206 14.56 18.76 9.32
C MET A 206 14.33 19.99 8.43
N SER A 207 13.45 19.92 7.43
CA SER A 207 13.13 21.08 6.58
C SER A 207 12.55 22.23 7.41
N ASN A 208 11.66 21.92 8.36
CA ASN A 208 11.07 22.88 9.28
C ASN A 208 12.10 23.51 10.23
N ILE A 209 13.01 22.70 10.78
CA ILE A 209 14.13 23.17 11.63
C ILE A 209 15.09 24.05 10.82
N LEU A 210 15.40 23.69 9.56
CA LEU A 210 16.25 24.49 8.68
C LEU A 210 15.62 25.85 8.38
N LEU A 211 14.31 25.91 8.12
CA LEU A 211 13.59 27.18 7.96
C LEU A 211 13.63 28.02 9.25
N GLN A 212 13.36 27.42 10.41
CA GLN A 212 13.50 28.07 11.72
C GLN A 212 14.91 28.68 11.90
N LYS A 213 15.97 27.97 11.49
CA LYS A 213 17.35 28.47 11.57
C LYS A 213 17.67 29.57 10.56
N ILE A 214 17.04 29.57 9.38
CA ILE A 214 17.15 30.68 8.42
C ILE A 214 16.48 31.94 8.98
N GLU A 215 15.33 31.83 9.64
CA GLU A 215 14.66 32.95 10.30
C GLU A 215 15.48 33.49 11.49
N GLU A 216 15.98 32.62 12.38
CA GLU A 216 16.89 32.99 13.49
C GLU A 216 18.13 33.74 12.98
N LEU A 217 18.82 33.19 11.97
CA LEU A 217 20.01 33.82 11.36
C LEU A 217 19.69 35.17 10.72
N THR A 218 18.53 35.29 10.06
CA THR A 218 18.08 36.55 9.44
C THR A 218 17.89 37.64 10.49
N LEU A 219 17.30 37.31 11.65
CA LEU A 219 17.15 38.24 12.77
C LEU A 219 18.49 38.65 13.39
N TYR A 220 19.43 37.72 13.58
CA TYR A 220 20.78 38.06 14.05
C TYR A 220 21.53 38.99 13.08
N ILE A 221 21.39 38.78 11.77
CA ILE A 221 21.99 39.65 10.75
C ILE A 221 21.37 41.06 10.78
N ILE A 222 20.04 41.16 10.94
CA ILE A 222 19.34 42.45 11.10
C ILE A 222 19.82 43.19 12.36
N GLU A 223 20.01 42.49 13.48
CA GLU A 223 20.61 43.09 14.68
C GLU A 223 22.06 43.51 14.47
N GLN A 224 22.87 42.69 13.79
CA GLN A 224 24.28 42.97 13.56
C GLN A 224 24.45 44.20 12.65
N ASN A 225 23.65 44.32 11.60
CA ASN A 225 23.65 45.49 10.72
C ASN A 225 23.30 46.77 11.49
N LYS A 226 22.24 46.76 12.31
CA LYS A 226 21.88 47.89 13.19
C LYS A 226 22.99 48.27 14.17
N LYS A 227 23.75 47.29 14.66
CA LYS A 227 24.91 47.52 15.54
C LYS A 227 26.09 48.13 14.76
N ILE A 228 26.30 47.76 13.50
CA ILE A 228 27.32 48.36 12.61
C ILE A 228 26.97 49.81 12.27
N GLU A 229 25.74 50.08 11.80
CA GLU A 229 25.25 51.44 11.51
C GLU A 229 25.39 52.37 12.73
N ALA A 230 25.07 51.88 13.93
CA ALA A 230 25.19 52.61 15.19
C ALA A 230 26.63 52.72 15.74
N LEU A 231 27.61 52.07 15.11
CA LEU A 231 29.04 52.26 15.37
C LEU A 231 29.63 53.23 14.34
N GLU A 232 29.33 53.07 13.05
CA GLU A 232 29.75 53.99 11.99
C GLU A 232 29.27 55.42 12.26
N ALA A 233 28.01 55.60 12.66
CA ALA A 233 27.45 56.89 13.04
C ALA A 233 28.14 57.56 14.24
N LYS A 234 28.96 56.83 15.03
CA LYS A 234 29.78 57.36 16.13
C LYS A 234 31.25 57.58 15.75
N VAL A 235 31.68 57.04 14.61
CA VAL A 235 33.04 57.25 14.05
C VAL A 235 33.04 58.48 13.12
N TYR A 236 31.88 58.87 12.60
CA TYR A 236 31.68 60.07 11.76
C TYR A 236 31.08 61.27 12.52
N GLN A 237 31.24 61.33 13.85
CA GLN A 237 30.87 62.46 14.72
C GLN A 237 32.08 62.97 15.51
#